data_AF-A0A1G2LUU7-F1
#
_entry.id   AF-A0A1G2LUU7-F1
#
_cell.length_a   1.000
_cell.length_b   1.000
_cell.length_c   1.000
_cell.angle_alpha   90.00
_cell.angle_beta   90.00
_cell.angle_gamma   90.00
#
_symmetry.space_group_name_H-M   'P 1'
#
loop_
_entity.id
_entity.type
_entity.pdbx_description
1 polymer ?
#
loop_
_entity_poly.entity_id
_entity_poly.type
_entity_poly.pdbx_seq_one_letter_code
_entity_poly.pdbx_strand_id
1 'polypeptide(L)' 'MHIYKGDKYFVAECIDLPVVTQGKTLDELAENLKEAIALQLQDENPADFDLVEKPSVLASFEVEPAYAKT' A
#
# COMPACT_ATOMS: atom_id res chain seq x y z
N MET A 1 -4.04 -2.65 -2.95
CA MET A 1 -3.86 -1.60 -1.92
C MET A 1 -4.75 -0.41 -2.23
N HIS A 2 -5.50 0.05 -1.25
CA HIS A 2 -6.22 1.31 -1.30
C HIS A 2 -5.38 2.39 -0.60
N ILE A 3 -5.02 3.44 -1.31
CA ILE A 3 -4.25 4.56 -0.76
C ILE A 3 -5.18 5.77 -0.62
N TYR A 4 -5.10 6.47 0.51
CA TYR A 4 -5.80 7.73 0.73
C TYR A 4 -4.93 8.72 1.52
N LYS A 5 -5.22 10.02 1.36
CA LYS A 5 -4.51 11.08 2.08
C LYS A 5 -5.26 11.42 3.37
N GLY A 6 -4.64 11.14 4.52
CA GLY A 6 -5.07 11.69 5.81
C GLY A 6 -4.43 13.06 6.07
N ASP A 7 -4.61 13.60 7.28
CA ASP A 7 -4.18 14.96 7.65
C ASP A 7 -2.68 15.22 7.41
N LYS A 8 -1.83 14.24 7.71
CA LYS A 8 -0.37 14.38 7.64
C LYS A 8 0.29 13.35 6.72
N TYR A 9 -0.31 12.17 6.59
CA TYR A 9 0.29 11.02 5.93
C TYR A 9 -0.60 10.51 4.80
N PHE A 10 0.02 9.96 3.76
CA PHE A 10 -0.65 8.98 2.92
C PHE A 10 -0.73 7.67 3.69
N VAL A 11 -1.88 7.01 3.64
CA VAL A 11 -2.13 5.73 4.30
C VAL A 11 -2.41 4.71 3.22
N ALA A 12 -1.80 3.53 3.32
CA ALA A 12 -2.07 2.38 2.45
C ALA A 12 -2.68 1.26 3.28
N GLU A 13 -3.83 0.79 2.86
CA GLU A 13 -4.53 -0.36 3.42
C GLU A 13 -4.53 -1.51 2.39
N CYS A 14 -4.06 -2.68 2.82
CA CYS A 14 -4.13 -3.89 2.01
C CYS A 14 -5.46 -4.60 2.25
N ILE A 15 -6.12 -5.04 1.18
CA ILE A 15 -7.39 -5.78 1.27
C ILE A 15 -7.11 -7.27 1.48
N ASP A 16 -6.04 -7.76 0.85
CA ASP A 16 -5.70 -9.20 0.79
C ASP A 16 -4.80 -9.65 1.95
N LEU A 17 -4.16 -8.70 2.65
CA LEU A 17 -3.26 -8.96 3.78
C LEU A 17 -3.62 -8.03 4.94
N PRO A 18 -3.39 -8.45 6.21
CA PRO A 18 -3.58 -7.59 7.38
C PRO A 18 -2.44 -6.55 7.53
N VAL A 19 -2.19 -5.79 6.46
CA VAL A 19 -1.13 -4.81 6.35
C VAL A 19 -1.71 -3.42 6.20
N VAL A 20 -1.36 -2.55 7.14
CA VAL A 20 -1.61 -1.10 7.07
C VAL A 20 -0.30 -0.37 7.32
N THR A 21 0.01 0.61 6.49
CA THR A 21 1.20 1.45 6.65
C THR A 21 0.94 2.88 6.19
N GLN A 22 1.88 3.78 6.48
CA GLN A 22 1.74 5.20 6.17
C GLN A 22 3.10 5.84 5.82
N GLY A 23 3.06 6.93 5.05
CA GLY A 23 4.25 7.71 4.67
C GLY A 23 3.90 9.17 4.42
N LYS A 24 4.84 10.10 4.61
CA LYS A 24 4.61 11.53 4.35
C LYS A 24 4.55 11.84 2.86
N THR A 25 5.28 11.08 2.05
CA THR A 25 5.27 11.10 0.58
C THR A 25 4.81 9.73 0.03
N LEU A 26 4.45 9.69 -1.26
CA LEU A 26 4.15 8.42 -1.92
C LEU A 26 5.38 7.50 -2.02
N ASP A 27 6.59 8.07 -2.14
CA ASP A 27 7.83 7.30 -2.15
C ASP A 27 8.10 6.65 -0.78
N GLU A 28 7.96 7.42 0.31
CA GLU A 28 8.10 6.89 1.68
C GLU A 28 7.05 5.80 1.94
N LEU A 29 5.81 6.03 1.49
CA LEU A 29 4.75 5.03 1.60
C LEU A 29 5.10 3.74 0.85
N ALA A 30 5.69 3.84 -0.34
CA ALA A 30 6.07 2.68 -1.15
C ALA A 30 7.19 1.86 -0.49
N GLU A 31 8.17 2.51 0.14
CA GLU A 31 9.22 1.81 0.90
C GLU A 31 8.64 1.13 2.14
N ASN A 32 7.86 1.87 2.93
CA ASN A 32 7.21 1.30 4.13
C ASN A 32 6.25 0.15 3.78
N LEU A 33 5.64 0.18 2.60
CA LEU A 33 4.78 -0.89 2.10
C LEU A 33 5.56 -2.17 1.80
N LYS A 34 6.71 -2.07 1.14
CA LYS A 34 7.57 -3.23 0.85
C LYS A 34 8.03 -3.88 2.14
N GLU A 35 8.46 -3.08 3.11
CA GLU A 35 8.88 -3.58 4.43
C GLU A 35 7.71 -4.25 5.17
N ALA A 36 6.55 -3.62 5.22
CA ALA A 36 5.39 -4.16 5.92
C ALA A 36 4.90 -5.49 5.32
N ILE A 37 4.90 -5.61 3.98
CA ILE A 37 4.55 -6.88 3.31
C ILE A 37 5.63 -7.94 3.56
N ALA A 38 6.91 -7.57 3.50
CA ALA A 38 7.99 -8.50 3.79
C ALA A 38 7.93 -9.02 5.22
N LEU A 39 7.62 -8.15 6.20
CA LEU A 39 7.40 -8.53 7.59
C LEU A 39 6.16 -9.39 7.78
N GLN A 40 5.05 -9.08 7.08
CA GLN A 40 3.83 -9.88 7.18
C GLN A 40 4.00 -11.29 6.62
N LEU A 41 4.79 -11.44 5.56
CA LEU A 41 5.06 -12.75 4.94
C LEU A 41 6.29 -13.43 5.55
N GLN A 42 6.97 -12.80 6.51
CA GLN A 42 8.11 -13.40 7.20
C GLN A 42 7.62 -14.56 8.05
N ASP A 43 8.12 -15.77 7.75
CA ASP A 43 7.75 -17.03 8.41
C ASP A 43 6.30 -17.50 8.19
N GLU A 44 5.55 -16.82 7.32
CA GLU A 44 4.21 -17.22 6.86
C GLU A 44 4.27 -17.94 5.51
N ASN A 45 3.28 -18.78 5.23
CA ASN A 45 3.10 -19.35 3.89
C ASN A 45 2.17 -18.45 3.06
N PRO A 46 2.62 -17.86 1.94
CA PRO A 46 1.76 -17.01 1.10
C PRO A 46 0.44 -17.67 0.67
N ALA A 47 0.43 -19.00 0.53
CA ALA A 47 -0.77 -19.75 0.18
C ALA A 47 -1.89 -19.66 1.24
N ASP A 48 -1.55 -19.38 2.50
CA ASP A 48 -2.53 -19.21 3.59
C ASP A 48 -3.34 -17.90 3.43
N PHE A 49 -2.86 -16.98 2.58
CA PHE A 49 -3.51 -15.72 2.20
C PHE A 49 -4.02 -15.75 0.74
N ASP A 50 -4.15 -16.93 0.13
CA ASP A 50 -4.50 -17.10 -1.29
C ASP A 50 -3.50 -16.39 -2.26
N LEU A 51 -2.24 -16.22 -1.84
CA LEU A 51 -1.18 -15.59 -2.63
C LEU A 51 -0.26 -16.61 -3.30
N VAL A 52 0.29 -16.21 -4.45
CA VAL A 52 1.41 -16.92 -5.10
C VAL A 52 2.72 -16.59 -4.38
N GLU A 53 3.76 -17.42 -4.57
CA GLU A 53 5.06 -17.31 -3.88
C GLU A 53 5.74 -15.93 -4.04
N LYS A 54 5.51 -15.26 -5.17
CA LYS A 54 6.00 -13.90 -5.47
C LYS A 54 4.84 -13.03 -5.91
N PRO A 55 3.98 -12.58 -4.98
CA PRO A 55 2.80 -11.83 -5.33
C PRO A 55 3.21 -10.47 -5.89
N SER A 56 2.47 -9.98 -6.90
CA SER A 56 2.55 -8.59 -7.31
C SER A 56 1.59 -7.75 -6.48
N VAL A 57 2.00 -6.53 -6.14
CA VAL A 57 1.18 -5.62 -5.37
C VAL A 57 0.68 -4.51 -6.29
N LEU A 58 -0.62 -4.47 -6.51
CA LEU A 58 -1.27 -3.35 -7.18
C LEU A 58 -1.74 -2.32 -6.15
N ALA A 59 -1.30 -1.09 -6.31
CA ALA A 59 -1.72 0.03 -5.47
C ALA A 59 -2.41 1.09 -6.32
N SER A 60 -3.60 1.52 -5.89
CA SER A 60 -4.35 2.62 -6.49
C SER A 60 -4.48 3.77 -5.51
N PHE A 61 -4.33 4.98 -6.04
CA PHE A 61 -4.54 6.25 -5.33
C PHE A 61 -5.37 7.14 -6.24
N GLU A 62 -6.49 7.65 -5.74
CA GLU A 62 -7.28 8.64 -6.46
C GLU A 62 -6.71 10.03 -6.24
N VAL A 63 -6.53 10.76 -7.35
CA VAL A 63 -6.04 12.15 -7.35
C VAL A 63 -7.20 13.08 -7.66
N GLU A 64 -7.26 14.22 -6.96
CA GLU A 64 -8.17 15.29 -7.35
C GLU A 64 -7.71 15.92 -8.67
N PRO A 65 -8.62 16.13 -9.63
CA PRO A 65 -8.26 16.73 -10.90
C PRO A 65 -7.87 18.21 -10.71
N ALA A 66 -6.71 18.59 -11.25
CA ALA A 66 -6.39 19.99 -11.43
C ALA A 66 -7.12 20.52 -12.67
N TYR A 67 -8.09 21.41 -12.49
CA TYR A 67 -8.75 22.08 -13.61
C TYR A 67 -7.87 23.19 -14.18
N ALA A 68 -7.83 23.33 -15.51
CA ALA A 68 -7.17 24.45 -16.15
C ALA A 68 -7.84 25.77 -15.73
N LYS A 69 -7.05 26.73 -15.25
CA LYS A 69 -7.56 28.09 -14.98
C LYS A 69 -7.90 28.76 -16.31
N THR A 70 -9.14 29.22 -16.45
CA THR A 70 -9.63 30.01 -17.59
C THR A 70 -9.15 31.44 -17.51
#